data_AF-F8JX99-F1
#
_entry.id   AF-F8JX99-F1
#
_cell.length_a   1.000
_cell.length_b   1.000
_cell.length_c   1.000
_cell.angle_alpha   90.00
_cell.angle_beta   90.00
_cell.angle_gamma   90.00
#
_symmetry.space_group_name_H-M   'P 1'
#
loop_
_entity.id
_entity.type
_entity.pdbx_description
1 polymer ?
#
loop_
_entity_poly.entity_id
_entity_poly.type
_entity_poly.pdbx_seq_one_letter_code
_entity_poly.pdbx_strand_id
1 'polypeptide(L)' 'MDNAILHKAIFLLRDCHEPEQQVVESLKDYFPALSLSERERYTGEAWDLVHGTHPAV' A
#
# COMPACT_ATOMS: atom_id res chain seq x y z
N MET A 1 7.11 -9.97 7.64
CA MET A 1 7.02 -9.70 6.19
C MET A 1 6.01 -8.59 5.92
N ASP A 2 4.84 -8.63 6.55
CA ASP A 2 3.73 -7.69 6.30
C ASP A 2 4.09 -6.21 6.54
N ASN A 3 4.87 -5.90 7.59
CA ASN A 3 5.36 -4.54 7.82
C ASN A 3 6.25 -4.00 6.69
N ALA A 4 6.99 -4.87 5.98
CA ALA A 4 7.83 -4.42 4.87
C ALA A 4 6.99 -4.05 3.64
N ILE A 5 5.88 -4.76 3.42
CA ILE A 5 4.93 -4.49 2.33
C ILE A 5 4.21 -3.18 2.61
N LEU A 6 3.69 -3.01 3.84
CA LEU A 6 2.99 -1.81 4.26
C LEU A 6 3.91 -0.58 4.21
N HIS A 7 5.15 -0.67 4.71
CA HIS A 7 6.12 0.43 4.60
C HIS A 7 6.44 0.79 3.14
N LYS A 8 6.53 -0.21 2.25
CA LYS A 8 6.77 0.04 0.82
C LYS A 8 5.57 0.73 0.17
N ALA A 9 4.34 0.29 0.48
CA ALA A 9 3.12 0.91 -0.01
C ALA A 9 2.99 2.37 0.48
N ILE A 10 3.26 2.62 1.77
CA ILE A 10 3.29 3.98 2.35
C ILE A 10 4.34 4.84 1.63
N PHE A 11 5.54 4.30 1.37
CA PHE A 11 6.58 5.04 0.65
C PHE A 11 6.13 5.41 -0.78
N LEU A 12 5.52 4.47 -1.51
CA LEU A 12 5.04 4.75 -2.87
C LEU A 12 3.91 5.79 -2.87
N LEU A 13 2.99 5.72 -1.90
CA LEU A 13 1.88 6.67 -1.78
C LEU A 13 2.32 8.06 -1.29
N ARG A 14 3.20 8.12 -0.28
CA ARG A 14 3.56 9.37 0.40
C ARG A 14 4.78 10.05 -0.19
N ASP A 15 5.84 9.29 -0.47
CA ASP A 15 7.13 9.82 -0.90
C ASP A 15 7.24 9.86 -2.43
N CYS A 16 6.64 8.89 -3.15
CA CYS A 16 6.58 8.90 -4.62
C CYS A 16 5.31 9.55 -5.18
N HIS A 17 4.32 9.86 -4.35
CA HIS A 17 3.01 10.39 -4.76
C HIS A 17 2.34 9.57 -5.88
N GLU A 18 2.56 8.25 -5.88
CA GLU A 18 1.91 7.36 -6.84
C GLU A 18 0.41 7.23 -6.51
N PRO A 19 -0.47 7.15 -7.53
CA PRO A 19 -1.88 6.86 -7.29
C PRO A 19 -2.06 5.41 -6.81
N GLU A 20 -3.10 5.14 -6.01
CA GLU A 20 -3.35 3.81 -5.41
C GLU A 20 -3.26 2.65 -6.41
N GLN A 21 -3.88 2.80 -7.60
CA GLN A 21 -3.82 1.76 -8.63
C GLN A 21 -2.40 1.47 -9.12
N GLN A 22 -1.56 2.50 -9.22
CA GLN A 22 -0.16 2.33 -9.58
C GLN A 22 0.61 1.63 -8.47
N VAL A 23 0.30 1.92 -7.20
CA VAL A 23 0.94 1.25 -6.05
C VAL A 23 0.59 -0.24 -5.99
N VAL A 24 -0.66 -0.63 -6.30
CA VAL A 24 -1.08 -2.04 -6.38
C VAL A 24 -0.28 -2.81 -7.45
N GLU A 25 -0.04 -2.18 -8.61
CA GLU A 25 0.78 -2.77 -9.67
C GLU A 25 2.27 -2.77 -9.28
N SER A 26 2.80 -1.68 -8.76
CA SER A 26 4.19 -1.57 -8.28
C SER A 26 4.51 -2.61 -7.20
N LEU A 27 3.59 -2.91 -6.28
CA LEU A 27 3.78 -3.92 -5.24
C LEU A 27 3.99 -5.33 -5.81
N LYS A 28 3.47 -5.64 -7.01
CA LYS A 28 3.71 -6.91 -7.69
C LYS A 28 5.18 -7.14 -8.02
N ASP A 29 5.88 -6.08 -8.42
CA ASP A 29 7.28 -6.14 -8.83
C ASP A 29 8.21 -6.36 -7.62
N TYR A 30 7.85 -5.80 -6.46
CA TYR A 30 8.61 -5.98 -5.22
C TYR A 30 8.24 -7.26 -4.47
N PHE A 31 6.97 -7.68 -4.55
CA PHE A 31 6.42 -8.81 -3.79
C PHE A 31 5.58 -9.70 -4.71
N PRO A 32 6.22 -10.50 -5.60
CA PRO A 32 5.52 -11.33 -6.59
C PRO A 32 4.69 -12.46 -5.96
N ALA A 33 4.95 -12.79 -4.69
CA ALA A 33 4.17 -13.77 -3.94
C ALA A 33 2.80 -13.24 -3.47
N LEU A 34 2.56 -11.91 -3.53
CA LEU A 34 1.29 -11.33 -3.13
C LEU A 34 0.22 -11.50 -4.21
N SER A 35 -0.93 -12.03 -3.78
CA SER A 35 -2.14 -12.01 -4.58
C SER A 35 -2.60 -10.57 -4.84
N LEU A 36 -3.46 -10.39 -5.84
CA LEU A 36 -4.03 -9.08 -6.15
C LEU A 36 -4.78 -8.50 -4.94
N SER A 37 -5.61 -9.33 -4.29
CA SER A 37 -6.40 -8.92 -3.12
C SER A 37 -5.53 -8.51 -1.93
N GLU A 38 -4.37 -9.14 -1.73
CA GLU A 38 -3.42 -8.70 -0.69
C GLU A 38 -2.78 -7.36 -1.03
N ARG A 39 -2.42 -7.13 -2.31
CA ARG A 39 -1.83 -5.85 -2.75
C ARG A 39 -2.83 -4.70 -2.60
N GLU A 40 -4.09 -4.92 -2.96
CA GLU A 40 -5.18 -3.96 -2.74
C GLU A 40 -5.37 -3.68 -1.26
N ARG A 41 -5.42 -4.73 -0.41
CA ARG A 41 -5.55 -4.57 1.05
C ARG A 41 -4.42 -3.74 1.64
N TYR A 42 -3.16 -4.07 1.34
CA TYR A 42 -2.02 -3.33 1.86
C TYR A 42 -1.94 -1.90 1.34
N THR A 43 -2.38 -1.67 0.09
CA THR A 43 -2.43 -0.32 -0.48
C THR A 43 -3.51 0.53 0.21
N GLY A 44 -4.69 -0.04 0.47
CA GLY A 44 -5.76 0.63 1.24
C GLY A 44 -5.33 0.94 2.68
N GLU A 45 -4.74 -0.04 3.38
CA GLU A 45 -4.19 0.18 4.73
C GLU A 45 -3.11 1.29 4.73
N ALA A 46 -2.24 1.32 3.72
CA ALA A 46 -1.24 2.36 3.57
C ALA A 46 -1.87 3.73 3.25
N TRP A 47 -2.90 3.78 2.42
CA TRP A 47 -3.62 4.99 2.07
C TRP A 47 -4.29 5.61 3.29
N ASP A 48 -4.95 4.79 4.11
CA ASP A 48 -5.58 5.22 5.37
C ASP A 48 -4.54 5.78 6.36
N LEU A 49 -3.38 5.14 6.46
CA LEU A 49 -2.28 5.61 7.31
C LEU A 49 -1.66 6.93 6.81
N VAL A 50 -1.58 7.14 5.49
CA VAL A 50 -1.05 8.36 4.89
C VAL A 50 -2.04 9.52 4.98
N HIS A 51 -3.33 9.27 4.72
CA HIS A 51 -4.37 10.29 4.67
C HIS A 51 -5.08 10.50 6.01
N GLY A 52 -4.74 9.70 7.03
CA GLY A 52 -5.23 9.88 8.39
C GLY A 52 -6.71 9.55 8.56
N THR A 53 -7.30 8.75 7.68
CA THR A 53 -8.60 8.10 7.94
C THR A 53 -8.43 6.99 8.97
N HIS A 54 -8.09 7.39 10.19
CA HIS A 54 -8.56 6.64 11.35
C HIS A 54 -10.08 6.60 11.23
N PRO A 55 -10.73 5.42 11.18
CA PRO A 55 -12.13 5.36 11.55
C PRO A 55 -12.18 5.91 12.98
N ALA A 56 -12.74 7.12 13.12
CA ALA A 56 -13.20 7.57 14.42
C ALA A 56 -14.15 6.47 14.92
N VAL A 57 -13.70 5.76 15.95
CA VAL A 57 -14.45 5.08 17.02
C VAL A 57 -15.96 4.85 16.79
#